data_AF-A0A3D5WKR1-F1
#
_entry.id   AF-A0A3D5WKR1-F1
#
_cell.length_a   1.000
_cell.length_b   1.000
_cell.length_c   1.000
_cell.angle_alpha   90.00
_cell.angle_beta   90.00
_cell.angle_gamma   90.00
#
_symmetry.space_group_name_H-M   'P 1'
#
loop_
_entity.id
_entity.type
_entity.pdbx_description
1 polymer ?
#
loop_
_entity_poly.entity_id
_entity_poly.type
_entity_poly.pdbx_seq_one_letter_code
_entity_poly.pdbx_strand_id
1 'polypeptide(L)'
;GGMMMLLILTSVLGYELKTAVGTSVFIMAFTAFTGAASHFAIGGKPDFLVMGLCVVFTFIWARIAALFANKAQPKTLNRATGLVLVVLGVVIMVFGHNA
;
A
#
# COMPACT_ATOMS: atom_id res chain seq x y z
N GLY A 1 -0.95 -6.02 5.75
CA GLY A 1 -1.69 -5.07 6.61
C GLY A 1 -2.72 -4.26 5.84
N GLY A 2 -2.26 -3.42 4.90
CA GLY A 2 -3.11 -2.42 4.22
C GLY A 2 -4.39 -2.94 3.56
N MET A 3 -4.30 -3.93 2.67
CA MET A 3 -5.48 -4.40 1.92
C MET A 3 -6.61 -4.92 2.83
N MET A 4 -6.28 -5.57 3.95
CA MET A 4 -7.27 -6.09 4.89
C MET A 4 -7.96 -4.97 5.68
N MET A 5 -7.20 -3.94 6.06
CA MET A 5 -7.74 -2.77 6.76
C MET A 5 -8.58 -1.88 5.85
N LEU A 6 -8.24 -1.81 4.55
CA LEU A 6 -9.05 -1.13 3.54
C LEU A 6 -10.43 -1.75 3.40
N LEU A 7 -10.51 -3.09 3.35
CA LEU A 7 -11.80 -3.77 3.28
C LEU A 7 -12.65 -3.44 4.50
N ILE A 8 -12.09 -3.50 5.72
CA ILE A 8 -12.84 -3.18 6.95
C ILE A 8 -13.32 -1.73 6.97
N LEU A 9 -12.46 -0.76 6.66
CA LEU A 9 -12.82 0.67 6.71
C LEU A 9 -13.88 1.03 5.64
N THR A 10 -13.85 0.36 4.48
CA THR A 10 -14.77 0.65 3.38
C THR A 10 -16.06 -0.18 3.41
N SER A 11 -16.01 -1.45 3.85
CA SER A 11 -17.16 -2.36 3.86
C SER A 11 -17.93 -2.37 5.18
N VAL A 12 -17.26 -2.12 6.31
CA VAL A 12 -17.91 -2.14 7.65
C VAL A 12 -18.19 -0.72 8.14
N LEU A 13 -17.23 0.20 7.99
CA LEU A 13 -17.35 1.58 8.49
C LEU A 13 -17.87 2.58 7.44
N GLY A 14 -18.01 2.16 6.18
CA GLY A 14 -18.57 3.00 5.12
C GLY A 14 -17.73 4.23 4.77
N TYR A 15 -16.46 4.29 5.16
CA TYR A 15 -15.58 5.40 4.79
C TYR A 15 -15.37 5.44 3.27
N GLU A 16 -15.32 6.65 2.73
CA GLU A 16 -14.88 6.85 1.35
C GLU A 16 -13.50 6.24 1.14
N LEU A 17 -13.29 5.57 0.00
CA LEU A 17 -12.05 4.85 -0.28
C LEU A 17 -10.81 5.74 -0.11
N LYS A 18 -10.86 6.99 -0.57
CA LYS A 18 -9.75 7.95 -0.43
C LYS A 18 -9.33 8.13 1.04
N THR A 19 -10.29 8.27 1.94
CA THR A 19 -10.07 8.46 3.38
C THR A 19 -9.58 7.17 4.03
N ALA A 20 -10.22 6.03 3.72
CA ALA A 20 -9.80 4.72 4.21
C ALA A 20 -8.36 4.36 3.78
N VAL A 21 -7.99 4.69 2.54
CA VAL A 21 -6.62 4.52 2.03
C VAL A 21 -5.63 5.39 2.77
N GLY A 22 -5.90 6.67 2.96
CA GLY A 22 -5.02 7.56 3.71
C GLY A 22 -4.77 7.07 5.14
N THR A 23 -5.83 6.77 5.88
CA THR A 23 -5.74 6.31 7.28
C THR A 23 -4.96 5.00 7.41
N SER A 24 -5.17 4.06 6.49
CA SER A 24 -4.49 2.77 6.54
C SER A 24 -3.01 2.82 6.19
N VAL A 25 -2.64 3.65 5.20
CA VAL A 25 -1.24 3.87 4.84
C VAL A 25 -0.49 4.59 5.96
N PHE A 26 -1.14 5.53 6.65
CA PHE A 26 -0.57 6.22 7.80
C PHE A 26 -0.21 5.25 8.93
N ILE A 27 -1.14 4.36 9.31
CA ILE A 27 -0.87 3.33 10.33
C ILE A 27 0.24 2.38 9.86
N MET A 28 0.23 1.99 8.57
CA MET A 28 1.26 1.10 8.02
C MET A 28 2.67 1.67 8.15
N ALA A 29 2.84 2.99 8.04
CA ALA A 29 4.15 3.62 8.21
C ALA A 29 4.77 3.31 9.58
N PHE A 30 3.99 3.39 10.66
CA PHE A 30 4.47 3.04 12.00
C PHE A 30 4.78 1.55 12.13
N THR A 31 3.89 0.68 11.62
CA THR A 31 4.13 -0.77 11.69
C THR A 31 5.38 -1.19 10.91
N ALA A 32 5.59 -0.61 9.73
CA ALA A 32 6.77 -0.86 8.90
C ALA A 32 8.03 -0.29 9.56
N PHE A 33 7.95 0.88 10.19
CA PHE A 33 9.06 1.48 10.92
C PHE A 33 9.49 0.60 12.11
N THR A 34 8.54 0.17 12.95
CA THR A 34 8.83 -0.75 14.06
C THR A 34 9.39 -2.09 13.56
N GLY A 35 8.85 -2.63 12.46
CA GLY A 35 9.35 -3.85 11.83
C GLY A 35 10.79 -3.71 11.32
N ALA A 36 11.11 -2.60 10.64
CA ALA A 36 12.45 -2.29 10.15
C ALA A 36 13.44 -2.08 11.30
N ALA A 37 13.05 -1.32 12.34
CA ALA A 37 13.87 -1.12 13.54
C ALA A 37 14.18 -2.45 14.24
N SER A 38 13.19 -3.33 14.37
CA SER A 38 13.38 -4.67 14.93
C SER A 38 14.34 -5.52 14.09
N HIS A 39 14.22 -5.46 12.76
CA HIS A 39 15.11 -6.17 11.84
C HIS A 39 16.57 -5.68 11.91
N PHE A 40 16.78 -4.37 12.09
CA PHE A 40 18.11 -3.80 12.31
C PHE A 40 18.67 -4.17 13.68
N ALA A 41 17.84 -4.23 14.72
CA ALA A 41 18.25 -4.62 16.07
C ALA A 41 18.71 -6.10 16.16
N ILE A 42 18.10 -7.00 15.38
CA ILE A 42 18.45 -8.44 15.35
C ILE A 42 19.72 -8.70 14.50
N GLY A 43 20.28 -7.68 13.85
CA GLY A 43 21.55 -7.78 13.10
C GLY A 43 21.41 -7.79 11.58
N GLY A 44 20.22 -7.54 11.04
CA GLY A 44 20.02 -7.36 9.60
C GLY A 44 20.66 -6.06 9.13
N LYS A 45 21.90 -6.11 8.62
CA LYS A 45 22.55 -4.95 8.01
C LYS A 45 21.93 -4.69 6.62
N PRO A 46 21.22 -3.57 6.40
CA PRO A 46 20.78 -3.21 5.07
C PRO A 46 21.98 -2.75 4.24
N ASP A 47 21.93 -2.97 2.92
CA ASP A 47 22.79 -2.24 2.01
C ASP A 47 22.34 -0.77 2.01
N PHE A 48 23.17 0.11 2.57
CA PHE A 48 22.85 1.52 2.75
C PHE A 48 22.64 2.26 1.41
N LEU A 49 23.29 1.82 0.33
CA LEU A 49 23.14 2.41 -1.00
C LEU A 49 21.76 2.05 -1.57
N VAL A 50 21.39 0.76 -1.52
CA VAL A 50 20.08 0.28 -1.98
C VAL A 50 18.95 0.86 -1.11
N MET A 51 19.16 0.94 0.20
CA MET A 51 18.22 1.57 1.13
C MET A 51 17.99 3.05 0.78
N GLY A 52 19.07 3.81 0.58
CA GLY A 52 18.99 5.23 0.20
C GLY A 52 18.26 5.42 -1.12
N LEU A 53 18.59 4.64 -2.15
CA LEU A 53 17.88 4.66 -3.44
C LEU A 53 16.40 4.33 -3.26
N CYS A 54 16.08 3.25 -2.55
CA CYS A 54 14.71 2.80 -2.32
C CYS A 54 13.87 3.90 -1.64
N VAL A 55 14.42 4.56 -0.61
CA VAL A 55 13.75 5.68 0.07
C VAL A 55 13.49 6.82 -0.90
N VAL A 56 14.50 7.25 -1.67
CA VAL A 56 14.35 8.37 -2.61
C VAL A 56 13.29 8.08 -3.66
N PHE A 57 13.36 6.92 -4.33
CA PHE A 57 12.36 6.54 -5.34
C PHE A 57 10.97 6.38 -4.74
N THR A 58 10.84 5.77 -3.56
CA THR A 58 9.55 5.60 -2.87
C THR A 58 8.92 6.96 -2.58
N PHE A 59 9.69 7.92 -2.06
CA PHE A 59 9.18 9.26 -1.79
C PHE A 59 8.76 10.00 -3.08
N ILE A 60 9.56 9.93 -4.15
CA ILE A 60 9.22 10.58 -5.43
C ILE A 60 7.90 10.05 -5.97
N TRP A 61 7.77 8.72 -6.08
CA TRP A 61 6.55 8.09 -6.60
C TRP A 61 5.34 8.30 -5.68
N ALA A 62 5.53 8.26 -4.35
CA ALA A 62 4.46 8.54 -3.39
C ALA A 62 3.90 9.95 -3.55
N ARG A 63 4.76 10.96 -3.80
CA ARG A 63 4.32 12.34 -4.04
C ARG A 63 3.51 12.46 -5.33
N ILE A 64 3.99 11.87 -6.43
CA ILE A 64 3.28 11.87 -7.71
C ILE A 64 1.92 11.18 -7.57
N ALA A 65 1.89 10.01 -6.93
CA ALA A 65 0.67 9.25 -6.68
C ALA A 65 -0.32 10.04 -5.81
N ALA A 66 0.14 10.71 -4.75
CA ALA A 66 -0.71 11.53 -3.89
C ALA A 66 -1.34 12.71 -4.64
N LEU A 67 -0.56 13.38 -5.50
CA LEU A 67 -1.07 14.46 -6.35
C LEU A 67 -2.18 13.97 -7.29
N PHE A 68 -1.99 12.81 -7.91
CA PHE A 68 -3.00 12.21 -8.78
C PHE A 68 -4.24 11.77 -8.01
N ALA A 69 -4.05 11.07 -6.88
CA ALA A 69 -5.14 10.60 -6.03
C ALA A 69 -5.99 11.77 -5.51
N ASN A 70 -5.37 12.90 -5.18
CA ASN A 70 -6.10 14.10 -4.72
C ASN A 70 -7.01 14.68 -5.80
N LYS A 71 -6.62 14.62 -7.08
CA LYS A 71 -7.43 15.10 -8.21
C LYS A 71 -8.49 14.10 -8.69
N ALA A 72 -8.33 12.81 -8.42
CA ALA A 72 -9.27 11.79 -8.85
C ALA A 72 -10.60 11.85 -8.08
N GLN A 73 -11.71 11.72 -8.80
CA GLN A 73 -13.03 11.58 -8.18
C GLN A 73 -13.14 10.25 -7.40
N PRO A 74 -13.81 10.22 -6.23
CA PRO A 74 -13.94 9.02 -5.41
C PRO A 74 -14.53 7.82 -6.15
N LYS A 75 -15.53 8.04 -7.01
CA LYS A 75 -16.12 6.97 -7.85
C LYS A 75 -15.11 6.33 -8.79
N THR A 76 -14.25 7.12 -9.43
CA THR A 76 -13.21 6.62 -10.35
C THR A 76 -12.13 5.87 -9.58
N LEU A 77 -11.72 6.38 -8.42
CA LEU A 77 -10.73 5.73 -7.58
C LEU A 77 -11.22 4.37 -7.06
N ASN A 78 -12.51 4.27 -6.69
CA ASN A 78 -13.14 3.02 -6.28
C ASN A 78 -13.18 1.98 -7.40
N ARG A 79 -13.63 2.37 -8.60
CA ARG A 79 -13.64 1.47 -9.76
C ARG A 79 -12.25 1.01 -10.16
N ALA A 80 -11.28 1.92 -10.20
CA ALA A 80 -9.91 1.59 -10.57
C ALA A 80 -9.27 0.63 -9.56
N THR A 81 -9.41 0.91 -8.25
CA THR A 81 -8.88 0.03 -7.20
C THR A 81 -9.54 -1.35 -7.25
N GLY A 82 -10.87 -1.41 -7.38
CA GLY A 82 -11.60 -2.67 -7.51
C GLY A 82 -11.16 -3.49 -8.73
N LEU A 83 -11.01 -2.84 -9.90
CA LEU A 83 -10.54 -3.50 -11.12
C LEU A 83 -9.14 -4.10 -10.92
N VAL A 84 -8.21 -3.32 -10.36
CA VAL A 84 -6.83 -3.78 -10.08
C VAL A 84 -6.84 -4.98 -9.14
N LEU A 85 -7.64 -4.95 -8.07
CA LEU A 85 -7.75 -6.06 -7.13
C LEU A 85 -8.35 -7.32 -7.75
N VAL A 86 -9.36 -7.18 -8.61
CA VAL A 86 -9.96 -8.32 -9.34
C VAL A 86 -8.93 -8.94 -10.30
N VAL A 87 -8.24 -8.11 -11.09
CA VAL A 87 -7.21 -8.59 -12.03
C VAL A 87 -6.09 -9.31 -11.27
N LEU A 88 -5.57 -8.73 -10.19
CA LEU A 88 -4.58 -9.37 -9.33
C LEU A 88 -5.10 -10.70 -8.76
N GLY A 89 -6.35 -10.74 -8.29
CA GLY A 89 -6.96 -11.96 -7.78
C GLY A 89 -7.04 -13.08 -8.83
N VAL A 90 -7.46 -12.74 -10.06
CA VAL A 90 -7.50 -13.71 -11.18
C VAL A 90 -6.10 -14.20 -11.54
N VAL A 91 -5.12 -13.29 -11.64
CA VAL A 91 -3.72 -13.65 -11.93
C VAL A 91 -3.18 -14.61 -10.86
N ILE A 92 -3.42 -14.32 -9.58
CA ILE A 92 -2.96 -15.19 -8.49
C ILE A 92 -3.68 -16.55 -8.54
N MET A 93 -4.98 -16.63 -8.84
CA MET A 93 -5.66 -17.92 -8.94
C MET A 93 -5.20 -18.77 -10.13
N VAL A 94 -4.92 -18.13 -11.27
CA VAL A 94 -4.49 -18.83 -12.49
C VAL A 94 -3.03 -19.27 -12.39
N PHE A 95 -2.13 -18.40 -11.92
CA PHE A 95 -0.70 -18.71 -11.85
C PHE A 95 -0.29 -19.36 -10.53
N GLY A 96 -0.95 -19.04 -9.43
CA GLY A 96 -0.68 -19.60 -8.11
C GLY A 96 -1.16 -21.04 -7.93
N HIS A 97 -2.05 -21.56 -8.80
CA HIS A 97 -2.36 -22.99 -8.85
C HIS A 97 -1.23 -23.82 -9.50
N ASN A 98 -0.30 -23.18 -10.22
CA ASN A 98 0.72 -23.84 -11.04
C ASN A 98 2.13 -23.81 -10.40
N ALA A 99 2.22 -23.49 -9.11
CA ALA A 99 3.44 -23.43 -8.30
C ALA A 99 3.26 -24.24 -7.01
#